data_AF-A0A5Q4D8R2-F1
#
_entry.id   AF-A0A5Q4D8R2-F1
#
_cell.length_a   1.000
_cell.length_b   1.000
_cell.length_c   1.000
_cell.angle_alpha   90.00
_cell.angle_beta   90.00
_cell.angle_gamma   90.00
#
_symmetry.space_group_name_H-M   'P 1'
#
loop_
_entity.id
_entity.type
_entity.pdbx_description
1 polymer ?
#
loop_
_entity_poly.entity_id
_entity_poly.type
_entity_poly.pdbx_seq_one_letter_code
_entity_poly.pdbx_strand_id
1 'polypeptide(L)'
;MSALDWVSAFFLAGGAFFLVVSTVGLLRLPDFFSRSHAVGKSETLGSLLLLAGLAIQNGFALESAKLVLILIFIAATNPSGVHVLSRAALRKGVPVWIHPDDVPEAERRAASAAEAARAERAAGTHGTDGADVTNREVAP
;
A
#
# COMPACT_ATOMS: atom_id res chain seq x y z
N MET A 1 30.16 -24.39 19.35
CA MET A 1 29.67 -23.43 18.34
C MET A 1 30.83 -22.57 17.92
N SER A 2 31.20 -22.63 16.66
CA SER A 2 32.28 -21.84 16.07
C SER A 2 31.84 -20.38 15.89
N ALA A 3 32.79 -19.46 15.67
CA ALA A 3 32.47 -18.07 15.36
C ALA A 3 31.62 -17.93 14.08
N LEU A 4 31.77 -18.85 13.12
CA LEU A 4 30.96 -18.92 11.90
C LEU A 4 29.49 -19.19 12.21
N ASP A 5 29.20 -20.07 13.16
CA ASP A 5 27.81 -20.40 13.53
C ASP A 5 27.07 -19.17 14.07
N TRP A 6 27.74 -18.33 14.85
CA TRP A 6 27.18 -17.09 15.37
C TRP A 6 26.94 -16.05 14.27
N VAL A 7 27.87 -15.92 13.32
CA VAL A 7 27.71 -15.01 12.18
C VAL A 7 26.56 -15.48 11.30
N SER A 8 26.51 -16.75 10.91
CA SER A 8 25.40 -17.30 10.13
C SER A 8 24.06 -17.14 10.85
N ALA A 9 24.01 -17.44 12.16
CA ALA A 9 22.80 -17.26 12.96
C ALA A 9 22.32 -15.79 12.97
N PHE A 10 23.23 -14.82 13.08
CA PHE A 10 22.89 -13.40 13.01
C PHE A 10 22.27 -13.03 11.66
N PHE A 11 22.87 -13.47 10.56
CA PHE A 11 22.34 -13.24 9.20
C PHE A 11 20.98 -13.91 8.99
N LEU A 12 20.83 -15.15 9.45
CA LEU A 12 19.55 -15.89 9.36
C LEU A 12 18.45 -15.20 10.18
N ALA A 13 18.77 -14.81 11.42
CA ALA A 13 17.82 -14.11 12.29
C ALA A 13 17.43 -12.73 11.72
N GLY A 14 18.40 -11.97 11.20
CA GLY A 14 18.15 -10.71 10.53
C GLY A 14 17.29 -10.89 9.28
N GLY A 15 17.59 -11.87 8.44
CA GLY A 15 16.81 -12.19 7.25
C GLY A 15 15.36 -12.59 7.58
N ALA A 16 15.17 -13.45 8.59
CA ALA A 16 13.85 -13.83 9.08
C ALA A 16 13.07 -12.62 9.64
N PHE A 17 13.72 -11.75 10.40
CA PHE A 17 13.12 -10.51 10.88
C PHE A 17 12.61 -9.64 9.73
N PHE A 18 13.40 -9.46 8.67
CA PHE A 18 13.00 -8.69 7.50
C PHE A 18 11.83 -9.33 6.73
N LEU A 19 11.74 -10.66 6.66
CA LEU A 19 10.57 -11.35 6.08
C LEU A 19 9.30 -11.15 6.93
N VAL A 20 9.42 -11.15 8.25
CA VAL A 20 8.31 -10.81 9.14
C VAL A 20 7.88 -9.35 8.92
N VAL A 21 8.83 -8.42 8.85
CA VAL A 21 8.55 -7.01 8.55
C VAL A 21 7.88 -6.86 7.18
N SER A 22 8.31 -7.62 6.17
CA SER A 22 7.67 -7.66 4.85
C SER A 22 6.20 -8.08 4.95
N THR A 23 5.93 -9.14 5.71
CA THR A 23 4.56 -9.63 5.94
C THR A 23 3.70 -8.61 6.71
N VAL A 24 4.27 -7.98 7.73
CA VAL A 24 3.58 -6.92 8.49
C VAL A 24 3.31 -5.69 7.61
N GLY A 25 4.26 -5.31 6.76
CA GLY A 25 4.09 -4.23 5.78
C GLY A 25 2.95 -4.50 4.80
N LEU A 26 2.82 -5.75 4.33
CA LEU A 26 1.72 -6.18 3.47
C LEU A 26 0.34 -6.06 4.16
N LEU A 27 0.27 -6.35 5.46
CA LEU A 27 -1.00 -6.35 6.22
C LEU A 27 -1.40 -4.97 6.75
N ARG A 28 -0.42 -4.13 7.12
CA ARG A 28 -0.68 -2.88 7.87
C ARG A 28 -0.89 -1.65 7.00
N LEU A 29 -0.35 -1.62 5.78
CA LEU A 29 -0.42 -0.43 4.93
C LEU A 29 -1.81 -0.25 4.29
N PRO A 30 -2.28 1.00 4.08
CA PRO A 30 -3.66 1.27 3.67
C PRO A 30 -3.92 0.92 2.19
N ASP A 31 -2.93 1.08 1.31
CA ASP A 31 -3.11 0.93 -0.13
C ASP A 31 -2.20 -0.14 -0.75
N PHE A 32 -2.61 -0.62 -1.91
CA PHE A 32 -1.92 -1.66 -2.67
C PHE A 32 -0.49 -1.26 -3.08
N PHE A 33 -0.26 0.01 -3.43
CA PHE A 33 1.03 0.48 -3.93
C PHE A 33 2.03 0.59 -2.78
N SER A 34 1.63 1.19 -1.65
CA SER A 34 2.51 1.24 -0.47
C SER A 34 2.80 -0.16 0.08
N ARG A 35 1.81 -1.07 0.11
CA ARG A 35 2.03 -2.47 0.47
C ARG A 35 3.10 -3.13 -0.41
N SER A 36 2.95 -3.02 -1.73
CA SER A 36 3.88 -3.61 -2.70
C SER A 36 5.29 -3.03 -2.58
N HIS A 37 5.40 -1.73 -2.34
CA HIS A 37 6.69 -1.06 -2.15
C HIS A 37 7.37 -1.46 -0.83
N ALA A 38 6.61 -1.57 0.27
CA ALA A 38 7.14 -2.03 1.55
C ALA A 38 7.62 -3.49 1.50
N VAL A 39 6.85 -4.35 0.85
CA VAL A 39 7.21 -5.77 0.61
C VAL A 39 8.48 -5.85 -0.23
N GLY A 40 8.52 -5.18 -1.38
CA GLY A 40 9.66 -5.28 -2.31
C GLY A 40 11.00 -4.91 -1.66
N LYS A 41 11.03 -3.83 -0.85
CA LYS A 41 12.24 -3.41 -0.13
C LYS A 41 12.64 -4.40 0.96
N SER A 42 11.68 -4.83 1.77
CA SER A 42 11.94 -5.67 2.95
C SER A 42 12.28 -7.11 2.56
N GLU A 43 11.61 -7.65 1.55
CA GLU A 43 11.83 -9.01 1.05
C GLU A 43 13.19 -9.17 0.36
N THR A 44 13.61 -8.18 -0.43
CA THR A 44 14.92 -8.22 -1.10
C THR A 44 16.05 -8.23 -0.07
N LEU A 45 15.95 -7.38 0.97
CA LEU A 45 16.90 -7.38 2.08
C LEU A 45 16.85 -8.70 2.86
N GLY A 46 15.65 -9.17 3.22
CA GLY A 46 15.48 -10.44 3.96
C GLY A 46 16.08 -11.63 3.23
N SER A 47 15.80 -11.76 1.92
CA SER A 47 16.33 -12.82 1.07
C SER A 47 17.86 -12.72 0.94
N LEU A 48 18.41 -11.51 0.77
CA LEU A 48 19.86 -11.31 0.72
C LEU A 48 20.54 -11.75 2.02
N LEU A 49 20.00 -11.37 3.18
CA LEU A 49 20.55 -11.75 4.48
C LEU A 49 20.48 -13.26 4.72
N LEU A 50 19.33 -13.88 4.41
CA LEU A 50 19.16 -15.33 4.54
C LEU A 50 20.17 -16.09 3.69
N LEU A 51 20.31 -15.70 2.42
CA LEU A 51 21.21 -16.38 1.50
C LEU A 51 22.67 -16.15 1.84
N ALA A 52 23.05 -14.96 2.32
CA ALA A 52 24.38 -14.70 2.83
C ALA A 52 24.71 -15.60 4.04
N GLY A 53 23.81 -15.71 5.01
CA GLY A 53 24.02 -16.58 6.17
C GLY A 53 24.08 -18.07 5.80
N LEU A 54 23.28 -18.49 4.81
CA LEU A 54 23.28 -19.87 4.31
C LEU A 54 24.55 -20.19 3.49
N ALA A 55 25.05 -19.23 2.71
CA ALA A 55 26.31 -19.36 1.97
C ALA A 55 27.52 -19.47 2.91
N ILE A 56 27.52 -18.74 4.03
CA ILE A 56 28.55 -18.84 5.07
C ILE A 56 28.52 -20.25 5.72
N GLN A 57 27.33 -20.83 5.92
CA GLN A 57 27.17 -22.13 6.57
C GLN A 57 27.50 -23.32 5.63
N ASN A 58 27.08 -23.27 4.37
CA ASN A 58 27.26 -24.36 3.39
C ASN A 58 28.53 -24.24 2.54
N GLY A 59 29.23 -23.10 2.60
CA GLY A 59 30.42 -22.83 1.80
C GLY A 59 30.14 -22.47 0.34
N PHE A 60 31.15 -21.90 -0.34
CA PHE A 60 31.09 -21.35 -1.69
C PHE A 60 31.15 -22.40 -2.83
N ALA A 61 30.60 -23.59 -2.61
CA ALA A 61 30.54 -24.65 -3.62
C ALA A 61 29.27 -24.54 -4.50
N LEU A 62 28.89 -25.64 -5.17
CA LEU A 62 27.68 -25.76 -5.98
C LEU A 62 26.38 -25.31 -5.28
N GLU A 63 26.30 -25.45 -3.96
CA GLU A 63 25.11 -25.05 -3.20
C GLU A 63 24.90 -23.53 -3.20
N SER A 64 25.96 -22.74 -3.05
CA SER A 64 25.87 -21.28 -3.12
C SER A 64 25.43 -20.79 -4.51
N ALA A 65 25.83 -21.48 -5.58
CA ALA A 65 25.39 -21.15 -6.93
C ALA A 65 23.88 -21.36 -7.14
N LYS A 66 23.32 -22.45 -6.59
CA LYS A 66 21.86 -22.70 -6.62
C LYS A 66 21.10 -21.64 -5.85
N LEU A 67 21.61 -21.24 -4.69
CA LEU A 67 21.02 -20.19 -3.85
C LEU A 67 20.96 -18.83 -4.57
N VAL A 68 22.05 -18.45 -5.25
CA VAL A 68 22.08 -17.22 -6.06
C VAL A 68 21.10 -17.31 -7.23
N LEU A 69 20.99 -18.46 -7.89
CA LEU A 69 20.05 -18.66 -8.99
C LEU A 69 18.60 -18.50 -8.51
N ILE A 70 18.26 -19.07 -7.35
CA ILE A 70 16.95 -18.88 -6.70
C ILE A 70 16.73 -17.40 -6.37
N LEU A 71 17.73 -16.69 -5.83
CA LEU A 71 17.63 -15.26 -5.54
C LEU A 71 17.30 -14.45 -6.78
N ILE A 72 18.01 -14.68 -7.88
CA ILE A 72 17.79 -13.98 -9.14
C ILE A 72 16.37 -14.26 -9.65
N PHE A 73 15.92 -15.51 -9.55
CA PHE A 73 14.59 -15.89 -10.00
C PHE A 73 13.48 -15.19 -9.19
N ILE A 74 13.60 -15.17 -7.86
CA ILE A 74 12.68 -14.46 -6.97
C ILE A 74 12.75 -12.95 -7.23
N ALA A 75 13.94 -12.38 -7.32
CA ALA A 75 14.18 -10.97 -7.55
C ALA A 75 13.69 -10.48 -8.92
N ALA A 76 13.61 -11.36 -9.92
CA ALA A 76 12.99 -11.06 -11.22
C ALA A 76 11.46 -11.24 -11.17
N THR A 77 10.99 -12.32 -10.53
CA THR A 77 9.56 -12.65 -10.45
C THR A 77 8.76 -11.60 -9.68
N ASN A 78 9.29 -11.12 -8.55
CA ASN A 78 8.63 -10.12 -7.71
C ASN A 78 8.31 -8.80 -8.44
N PRO A 79 9.26 -8.09 -9.04
CA PRO A 79 8.97 -6.85 -9.77
C PRO A 79 8.11 -7.09 -11.01
N SER A 80 8.27 -8.22 -11.72
CA SER A 80 7.38 -8.56 -12.84
C SER A 80 5.93 -8.77 -12.38
N GLY A 81 5.73 -9.50 -11.27
CA GLY A 81 4.41 -9.71 -10.66
C GLY A 81 3.78 -8.40 -10.20
N VAL A 82 4.52 -7.59 -9.44
CA VAL A 82 4.06 -6.28 -8.97
C VAL A 82 3.73 -5.35 -10.14
N HIS A 83 4.49 -5.36 -11.23
CA HIS A 83 4.23 -4.51 -12.39
C HIS A 83 2.90 -4.85 -13.07
N VAL A 84 2.66 -6.15 -13.33
CA VAL A 84 1.39 -6.60 -13.92
C VAL A 84 0.22 -6.32 -12.98
N LEU A 85 0.40 -6.59 -11.68
CA LEU A 85 -0.63 -6.38 -10.67
C LEU A 85 -0.96 -4.89 -10.49
N SER A 86 0.05 -4.01 -10.52
CA SER A 86 -0.10 -2.56 -10.53
C SER A 86 -0.86 -2.07 -11.75
N ARG A 87 -0.53 -2.58 -12.95
CA ARG A 87 -1.25 -2.22 -14.18
C ARG A 87 -2.71 -2.67 -14.14
N ALA A 88 -2.98 -3.83 -13.55
CA ALA A 88 -4.34 -4.32 -13.34
C ALA A 88 -5.11 -3.49 -12.29
N ALA A 89 -4.46 -3.11 -11.19
CA ALA A 89 -5.03 -2.26 -10.15
C ALA A 89 -5.42 -0.87 -10.69
N LEU A 90 -4.54 -0.26 -11.49
CA LEU A 90 -4.84 1.01 -12.17
C LEU A 90 -6.05 0.88 -13.11
N ARG A 91 -6.14 -0.20 -13.90
CA ARG A 91 -7.29 -0.45 -14.79
C ARG A 91 -8.59 -0.68 -14.04
N LYS A 92 -8.54 -1.23 -12.82
CA LYS A 92 -9.70 -1.43 -11.94
C LYS A 92 -10.06 -0.19 -11.11
N GLY A 93 -9.32 0.91 -11.24
CA GLY A 93 -9.58 2.14 -10.51
C GLY A 93 -9.35 1.99 -8.99
N VAL A 94 -8.40 1.15 -8.57
CA VAL A 94 -8.06 1.01 -7.15
C VAL A 94 -7.61 2.39 -6.62
N PRO A 95 -8.24 2.92 -5.57
CA PRO A 95 -7.91 4.24 -5.06
C PRO A 95 -6.48 4.24 -4.52
N VAL A 96 -5.67 5.20 -4.98
CA VAL A 96 -4.36 5.47 -4.41
C VAL A 96 -4.59 6.27 -3.13
N TRP A 97 -3.90 5.91 -2.06
CA TRP A 97 -3.97 6.68 -0.82
C TRP A 97 -3.20 8.00 -1.01
N ILE A 98 -3.89 9.12 -0.75
CA ILE A 98 -3.35 10.47 -0.80
C ILE A 98 -3.44 11.03 0.62
N HIS A 99 -2.35 11.58 1.17
CA HIS A 99 -2.41 12.21 2.48
C HIS A 99 -3.31 13.46 2.39
N PRO A 100 -4.16 13.76 3.39
CA PRO A 100 -5.06 14.93 3.36
C PRO A 100 -4.36 16.26 3.06
N ASP A 101 -3.10 16.38 3.46
CA ASP A 101 -2.28 17.58 3.21
C ASP A 101 -1.80 17.70 1.75
N ASP A 102 -1.74 16.58 1.02
CA ASP A 102 -1.29 16.53 -0.39
C ASP A 102 -2.43 16.83 -1.38
N VAL A 103 -3.69 16.92 -0.91
CA VAL A 103 -4.83 17.29 -1.76
C VAL A 103 -4.64 18.74 -2.24
N PRO A 104 -4.70 19.04 -3.54
CA PRO A 104 -4.53 20.41 -4.03
C PRO A 104 -5.49 21.39 -3.34
N GLU A 105 -5.02 22.59 -2.97
CA GLU A 105 -5.85 23.60 -2.31
C GLU A 105 -7.12 23.93 -3.10
N ALA A 106 -7.03 23.94 -4.43
CA ALA A 106 -8.18 24.18 -5.30
C ALA A 106 -9.29 23.14 -5.10
N GLU A 107 -8.93 21.87 -4.93
CA GLU A 107 -9.87 20.77 -4.71
C GLU A 107 -10.43 20.81 -3.29
N ARG A 108 -9.60 21.14 -2.28
CA ARG A 108 -10.07 21.39 -0.90
C ARG A 108 -11.08 22.54 -0.82
N ARG A 109 -10.81 23.64 -1.52
CA ARG A 109 -11.71 24.82 -1.60
C ARG A 109 -13.00 24.50 -2.34
N ALA A 110 -12.92 23.72 -3.42
CA ALA A 110 -14.11 23.27 -4.15
C ALA A 110 -14.97 22.33 -3.29
N ALA A 111 -14.36 21.42 -2.54
CA ALA A 111 -15.05 20.52 -1.62
C ALA A 111 -15.73 21.28 -0.47
N SER A 112 -15.04 22.23 0.16
CA SER A 112 -15.63 23.05 1.24
C SER A 112 -16.75 23.97 0.75
N ALA A 113 -16.61 24.56 -0.44
CA ALA A 113 -17.67 25.35 -1.07
C ALA A 113 -18.89 24.51 -1.43
N ALA A 114 -18.69 23.28 -1.93
CA ALA A 114 -19.78 22.36 -2.22
C ALA A 114 -20.49 21.88 -0.94
N GLU A 115 -19.75 21.66 0.14
CA GLU A 115 -20.31 21.30 1.45
C GLU A 115 -21.12 22.46 2.06
N ALA A 116 -20.60 23.70 1.99
CA ALA A 116 -21.32 24.89 2.40
C ALA A 116 -22.62 25.09 1.60
N ALA A 117 -22.58 24.93 0.28
CA ALA A 117 -23.77 25.02 -0.57
C ALA A 117 -24.81 23.91 -0.27
N ARG A 118 -24.36 22.72 0.12
CA ARG A 118 -25.26 21.63 0.57
C ARG A 118 -25.89 21.93 1.93
N ALA A 119 -25.12 22.46 2.87
CA ALA A 119 -25.62 22.88 4.18
C ALA A 119 -26.65 24.02 4.08
N GLU A 120 -26.39 25.00 3.20
CA GLU A 120 -27.31 26.11 2.94
C GLU A 120 -28.61 25.63 2.28
N ARG A 121 -28.53 24.71 1.31
CA ARG A 121 -29.73 24.08 0.71
C ARG A 121 -30.53 23.27 1.73
N ALA A 122 -29.87 22.53 2.62
CA ALA A 122 -30.53 21.75 3.67
C ALA A 122 -31.20 22.64 4.74
N ALA A 123 -30.62 23.81 5.04
CA ALA A 123 -31.22 24.81 5.92
C ALA A 123 -32.42 25.52 5.24
N GLY A 124 -32.35 25.78 3.93
CA GLY A 124 -33.42 26.43 3.17
C GLY A 124 -34.65 25.55 2.94
N THR A 125 -34.50 24.22 2.89
CA THR A 125 -35.61 23.29 2.68
C THR A 125 -36.59 23.17 3.85
N HIS A 126 -36.29 23.73 5.02
CA HIS A 126 -37.20 23.71 6.18
C HIS A 126 -38.16 24.92 6.25
N GLY A 127 -38.07 25.88 5.32
CA GLY A 127 -38.79 27.16 5.38
C GLY A 127 -39.86 27.42 4.30
N THR A 128 -40.02 26.56 3.29
CA THR A 128 -40.85 26.91 2.10
C THR A 128 -42.08 26.02 1.85
N ASP A 129 -42.35 25.02 2.69
CA ASP A 129 -43.48 24.07 2.46
C ASP A 129 -44.86 24.58 2.97
N GLY A 130 -44.93 25.80 3.52
CA GLY A 130 -46.13 26.32 4.17
C GLY A 130 -46.94 27.38 3.40
N ALA A 131 -46.43 27.93 2.29
CA ALA A 131 -46.95 29.20 1.75
C ALA A 131 -47.74 29.10 0.42
N ASP A 132 -47.80 27.94 -0.24
CA ASP A 132 -48.29 27.86 -1.64
C ASP A 132 -49.63 27.12 -1.83
N VAL A 133 -50.32 26.71 -0.76
CA VAL A 133 -51.59 25.95 -0.88
C VAL A 133 -52.85 26.81 -0.75
N THR A 134 -52.77 28.06 -0.29
CA THR A 134 -53.95 28.86 0.06
C THR A 134 -54.55 29.74 -1.04
N ASN A 135 -53.96 29.80 -2.24
CA ASN A 135 -54.37 30.80 -3.26
C ASN A 135 -54.93 30.22 -4.58
N ARG A 136 -55.59 29.04 -4.52
CA ARG A 136 -56.28 28.45 -5.68
C ARG A 136 -57.81 28.36 -5.57
N GLU A 137 -58.41 28.85 -4.48
CA GLU A 137 -59.87 28.81 -4.27
C GLU A 137 -60.53 30.20 -4.29
N VAL A 138 -60.26 31.05 -5.28
CA VAL A 138 -61.25 32.11 -5.64
C VAL A 138 -61.10 32.49 -7.10
N ALA A 139 -61.90 31.87 -7.98
CA ALA A 139 -62.26 32.48 -9.26
C ALA A 139 -63.73 32.14 -9.54
N PRO A 140 -64.62 33.14 -9.66
CA PRO A 140 -66.06 32.95 -9.88
C PRO A 140 -66.39 32.50 -11.31
#